data_AF-A0A0F4NKV7-F1
#
_entry.id   AF-A0A0F4NKV7-F1
#
_cell.length_a   1.000
_cell.length_b   1.000
_cell.length_c   1.000
_cell.angle_alpha   90.00
_cell.angle_beta   90.00
_cell.angle_gamma   90.00
#
_symmetry.space_group_name_H-M   'P 1'
#
loop_
_entity.id
_entity.type
_entity.pdbx_description
1 polymer ?
#
loop_
_entity_poly.entity_id
_entity_poly.type
_entity_poly.pdbx_seq_one_letter_code
_entity_poly.pdbx_strand_id
1 'polypeptide(L)' 'MNHQYQDLIQIFNHTFFASYNTKLELGGDEPIYLPADENTLYHRIIFARGFYASAMHEIHASL' A
#
# COMPACT_ATOMS: atom_id res chain seq x y z
N MET A 1 -5.51 -16.95 -13.73
CA MET A 1 -4.49 -16.03 -13.19
C MET A 1 -4.79 -15.85 -11.72
N ASN A 2 -3.84 -16.17 -10.84
CA ASN A 2 -4.03 -16.11 -9.41
C ASN A 2 -3.66 -14.69 -8.96
N HIS A 3 -4.64 -13.81 -8.79
CA HIS A 3 -4.39 -12.44 -8.37
C HIS A 3 -4.04 -12.43 -6.88
N GLN A 4 -2.75 -12.29 -6.57
CA GLN A 4 -2.27 -12.22 -5.20
C GLN A 4 -2.09 -10.76 -4.81
N TYR A 5 -2.38 -10.41 -3.56
CA TYR A 5 -2.15 -9.05 -3.05
C TYR A 5 -0.68 -8.63 -3.15
N GLN A 6 0.25 -9.60 -3.21
CA GLN A 6 1.69 -9.36 -3.39
C GLN A 6 1.99 -8.67 -4.72
N ASP A 7 1.23 -8.99 -5.77
CA ASP A 7 1.38 -8.35 -7.08
C ASP A 7 1.02 -6.86 -6.99
N LEU A 8 -0.04 -6.52 -6.23
CA LEU A 8 -0.42 -5.12 -6.00
C LEU A 8 0.64 -4.36 -5.21
N ILE A 9 1.24 -4.98 -4.19
CA ILE A 9 2.35 -4.38 -3.44
C ILE A 9 3.52 -4.07 -4.37
N GLN A 10 3.90 -5.03 -5.22
CA GLN A 10 5.02 -4.84 -6.15
C GLN A 10 4.74 -3.75 -7.18
N ILE A 11 3.58 -3.77 -7.83
CA ILE A 11 3.19 -2.79 -8.84
C ILE A 11 3.11 -1.40 -8.21
N PHE A 12 2.46 -1.27 -7.05
CA PHE A 12 2.32 0.02 -6.36
C PHE A 12 3.69 0.58 -5.97
N ASN A 13 4.52 -0.23 -5.31
CA ASN A 13 5.84 0.22 -4.86
C ASN A 13 6.75 0.58 -6.03
N HIS A 14 6.68 -0.16 -7.14
CA HIS A 14 7.44 0.18 -8.34
C HIS A 14 6.99 1.51 -8.96
N THR A 15 5.68 1.78 -8.94
CA THR A 15 5.09 2.95 -9.61
C THR A 15 5.20 4.23 -8.78
N PHE A 16 4.95 4.15 -7.48
CA PHE A 16 4.76 5.33 -6.62
C PHE A 16 5.94 5.65 -5.71
N PHE A 17 6.83 4.69 -5.45
CA PHE A 17 7.94 4.94 -4.53
C PHE A 17 8.90 6.01 -5.05
N ALA A 18 9.27 5.96 -6.33
CA ALA A 18 10.24 6.91 -6.89
C ALA A 18 9.71 8.35 -6.95
N SER A 19 8.43 8.53 -7.26
CA SER A 19 7.82 9.86 -7.46
C SER A 19 7.21 10.46 -6.19
N TYR A 20 6.68 9.61 -5.30
CA TYR A 20 5.89 10.05 -4.14
C TYR A 20 6.48 9.58 -2.80
N ASN A 21 7.57 8.80 -2.81
CA ASN A 21 8.17 8.22 -1.62
C ASN A 21 7.15 7.45 -0.75
N THR A 22 6.21 6.76 -1.42
CA THR A 22 5.12 6.03 -0.78
C THR A 22 5.21 4.55 -1.10
N LYS A 23 4.98 3.70 -0.10
CA LYS A 23 4.89 2.25 -0.24
C LYS A 23 3.55 1.71 0.25
N LEU A 24 3.09 0.65 -0.41
CA LEU A 24 1.99 -0.20 0.02
C LEU A 24 2.55 -1.36 0.85
N GLU A 25 2.02 -1.57 2.04
CA GLU A 25 2.43 -2.62 2.98
C GLU A 25 1.20 -3.43 3.44
N LEU A 26 1.40 -4.73 3.67
CA LEU A 26 0.35 -5.60 4.19
C LEU A 26 0.13 -5.33 5.68
N GLY A 27 -1.11 -4.97 6.03
CA GLY A 27 -1.53 -4.69 7.40
C GLY A 27 -2.35 -5.78 8.08
N GLY A 28 -2.79 -5.45 9.29
CA GLY A 28 -3.71 -6.26 10.09
C GLY A 28 -5.16 -6.03 9.70
N ASP A 29 -5.98 -5.66 10.68
CA ASP A 29 -7.43 -5.58 10.52
C ASP A 29 -7.96 -4.26 9.94
N GLU A 30 -7.19 -3.16 10.04
CA GLU A 30 -7.63 -1.83 9.59
C GLU A 30 -6.65 -1.22 8.57
N PRO A 31 -7.17 -0.51 7.54
CA PRO A 31 -6.34 0.26 6.64
C PRO A 31 -5.84 1.54 7.33
N ILE A 32 -4.56 1.87 7.17
CA ILE A 32 -3.92 3.00 7.85
C ILE A 32 -2.93 3.68 6.91
N TYR A 33 -3.00 5.02 6.85
CA TYR A 33 -1.94 5.83 6.26
C TYR A 33 -0.99 6.35 7.34
N LEU A 34 0.30 6.04 7.22
CA LEU A 34 1.36 6.56 8.07
C LEU A 34 2.30 7.44 7.24
N PRO A 35 2.46 8.73 7.55
CA PRO A 35 3.42 9.57 6.87
C PRO A 35 4.86 9.14 7.19
N ALA A 36 5.81 9.57 6.35
CA ALA A 36 7.22 9.42 6.64
C ALA A 36 7.57 10.13 7.96
N ASP A 37 8.37 9.46 8.79
CA ASP A 37 8.82 9.93 10.10
C ASP A 37 10.31 9.60 10.32
N GLU A 38 10.82 9.89 11.51
CA GLU A 38 12.22 9.66 11.87
C GLU A 38 12.63 8.17 11.85
N ASN A 39 11.67 7.26 12.01
CA ASN A 39 11.90 5.81 11.99
C ASN A 39 11.71 5.22 10.59
N THR A 40 10.80 5.79 9.79
CA THR A 40 10.52 5.34 8.42
C THR A 40 10.54 6.52 7.46
N LEU A 41 11.58 6.60 6.63
CA LEU A 41 11.82 7.70 5.70
C LEU A 41 10.87 7.73 4.48
N TYR A 42 9.78 6.95 4.48
CA TYR A 42 8.81 6.86 3.39
C TYR A 42 7.39 6.74 3.94
N HIS A 43 6.42 7.25 3.18
CA HIS A 43 5.01 7.15 3.51
C HIS A 43 4.54 5.70 3.32
N ARG A 44 3.68 5.22 4.23
CA ARG A 44 3.14 3.86 4.21
C ARG A 44 1.63 3.90 4.09
N ILE A 45 1.10 3.21 3.10
CA ILE A 45 -0.30 2.84 3.01
C ILE A 45 -0.37 1.38 3.44
N ILE A 46 -0.96 1.13 4.59
CA ILE A 46 -1.15 -0.20 5.16
C ILE A 46 -2.58 -0.63 4.81
N PHE A 47 -2.75 -1.71 4.05
CA PHE A 47 -4.09 -2.21 3.69
C PHE A 47 -4.46 -3.45 4.51
N ALA A 48 -5.74 -3.57 4.83
CA ALA A 48 -6.24 -4.65 5.69
C ALA A 48 -6.34 -6.01 4.97
N ARG A 49 -6.09 -7.08 5.74
CA ARG A 49 -6.47 -8.48 5.46
C ARG A 49 -6.00 -9.13 4.15
N GLY A 50 -5.03 -8.58 3.42
CA GLY A 50 -4.42 -9.29 2.29
C GLY A 50 -5.38 -9.60 1.13
N PHE A 51 -6.53 -8.93 1.06
CA PHE A 51 -7.48 -9.11 -0.04
C PHE A 51 -7.19 -8.12 -1.16
N TYR A 52 -7.08 -8.63 -2.40
CA TYR A 52 -6.88 -7.83 -3.62
C TYR A 52 -7.94 -6.72 -3.77
N ALA A 53 -9.19 -7.03 -3.43
CA ALA A 53 -10.29 -6.06 -3.44
C ALA A 53 -10.14 -4.94 -2.40
N SER A 54 -9.55 -5.21 -1.24
CA SER A 54 -9.29 -4.18 -0.22
C SER A 54 -8.23 -3.20 -0.70
N ALA A 55 -7.15 -3.71 -1.29
CA ALA A 55 -6.09 -2.87 -1.85
C ALA A 55 -6.59 -2.00 -3.03
N MET A 56 -7.48 -2.53 -3.88
CA MET A 56 -8.12 -1.74 -4.94
C MET A 56 -9.05 -0.64 -4.40
N HIS A 57 -9.84 -0.92 -3.35
CA HIS A 57 -10.67 0.11 -2.71
C HIS A 57 -9.83 1.26 -2.15
N GLU A 58 -8.72 0.96 -1.46
CA GLU A 58 -7.86 1.99 -0.85
C GLU A 58 -7.12 2.85 -1.90
N ILE A 59 -6.68 2.26 -3.03
CA ILE A 59 -6.06 3.02 -4.13
C ILE A 59 -7.05 4.04 -4.72
N HIS A 60 -8.33 3.69 -4.86
CA HIS A 60 -9.34 4.60 -5.40
C HIS A 60 -9.77 5.66 -4.37
N ALA A 61 -9.79 5.34 -3.08
CA ALA A 61 -10.19 6.29 -2.04
C ALA A 61 -9.12 7.33 -1.70
N SER A 62 -7.85 7.06 -2.02
CA SER A 62 -6.69 7.88 -1.64
C SER A 62 -6.09 8.73 -2.78
N LEU A 63 -6.64 8.63 -4.00
CA LEU A 63 -6.30 9.46 -5.16
C LEU A 63 -7.37 10.53 -5.39
#